data_AF-A0A379WND7-F1
#
_entry.id   AF-A0A379WND7-F1
#
_cell.length_a   1.000
_cell.length_b   1.000
_cell.length_c   1.000
_cell.angle_alpha   90.00
_cell.angle_beta   90.00
_cell.angle_gamma   90.00
#
_symmetry.space_group_name_H-M   'P 1'
#
loop_
_entity.id
_entity.type
_entity.pdbx_description
1 polymer ?
#
loop_
_entity_poly.entity_id
_entity_poly.type
_entity_poly.pdbx_seq_one_letter_code
_entity_poly.pdbx_strand_id
1 'polypeptide(L)'
;MDAVFEEFDGYRQIWHKRGVMPMLRALMSARNIAENLLATAGGERRLTDILHISELLQEAGSQLESEHALVRWLAQHILEPDSNASSQQLRLESDKHLVQIVTIHKSKGLEYPLVWLPFITHFRVQDQAFYHDRHSYEAVLDLSHAEESIALAEAERLAEDLRLLYVALTRAVWHCSLGVAPLVRRRSDKKGETDVHQSALGRLLQKGEPMDAAGLRACIEALCDEDIVCRTPGNTDNDRWQIAAASHAELSARTLQRLLYDSWRVTSYSGLQQRGHSVAQDLIPRLDIDAAGVGEAAEAPAMTPHHFPRGASPEHFCTAC
;
A
#
# COMPACT_ATOMS: atom_id res chain seq x y z
N MET A 1 -30.37 -23.45 -24.70
CA MET A 1 -30.37 -23.99 -23.32
C MET A 1 -29.26 -25.03 -23.21
N ASP A 2 -29.22 -25.99 -24.14
CA ASP A 2 -28.24 -27.10 -24.18
C ASP A 2 -26.77 -26.65 -24.20
N ALA A 3 -26.42 -25.61 -24.96
CA ALA A 3 -25.04 -25.12 -25.05
C ALA A 3 -24.47 -24.58 -23.72
N VAL A 4 -25.30 -23.94 -22.90
CA VAL A 4 -24.87 -23.43 -21.58
C VAL A 4 -24.74 -24.58 -20.59
N PHE A 5 -25.63 -25.57 -20.66
CA PHE A 5 -25.51 -26.78 -19.85
C PHE A 5 -24.24 -27.55 -20.16
N GLU A 6 -23.91 -27.73 -21.43
CA GLU A 6 -22.70 -28.43 -21.87
C GLU A 6 -21.42 -27.69 -21.44
N GLU A 7 -21.42 -26.36 -21.51
CA GLU A 7 -20.34 -25.51 -21.02
C GLU A 7 -20.11 -25.68 -19.50
N PHE A 8 -21.17 -25.61 -18.69
CA PHE A 8 -21.07 -25.75 -17.24
C PHE A 8 -20.76 -27.18 -16.79
N ASP A 9 -21.22 -28.21 -17.51
CA ASP A 9 -20.77 -29.58 -17.25
C ASP A 9 -19.27 -29.74 -17.54
N GLY A 10 -18.77 -29.12 -18.61
CA GLY A 10 -17.34 -29.02 -18.89
C GLY A 10 -16.55 -28.41 -17.73
N TYR A 11 -17.03 -27.31 -17.14
CA TYR A 11 -16.40 -26.70 -15.97
C TYR A 11 -16.41 -27.63 -14.75
N ARG A 12 -17.52 -28.32 -14.48
CA ARG A 12 -17.61 -29.31 -13.41
C ARG A 12 -16.59 -30.43 -13.59
N GLN A 13 -16.41 -30.93 -14.81
CA GLN A 13 -15.40 -31.95 -15.10
C GLN A 13 -13.97 -31.44 -14.88
N ILE A 14 -13.68 -30.19 -15.23
CA ILE A 14 -12.37 -29.57 -14.96
C ILE A 14 -12.13 -29.46 -13.47
N TRP A 15 -13.14 -29.01 -12.70
CA TRP A 15 -13.05 -28.92 -11.24
C TRP A 15 -12.71 -30.29 -10.65
N HIS A 16 -13.49 -31.32 -10.96
CA HIS A 16 -13.27 -32.65 -10.41
C HIS A 16 -11.89 -33.23 -10.76
N LYS A 17 -11.35 -32.94 -11.95
CA LYS A 17 -10.07 -33.53 -12.40
C LYS A 17 -8.84 -32.71 -12.02
N ARG A 18 -8.96 -31.39 -11.92
CA ARG A 18 -7.82 -30.45 -11.82
C ARG A 18 -7.94 -29.44 -10.69
N GLY A 19 -9.09 -29.36 -10.02
CA GLY A 19 -9.36 -28.41 -8.95
C GLY A 19 -10.12 -27.15 -9.40
N VAL A 20 -10.53 -26.36 -8.41
CA VAL A 20 -11.40 -25.19 -8.59
C VAL A 20 -10.72 -24.05 -9.35
N MET A 21 -9.41 -23.82 -9.14
CA MET A 21 -8.71 -22.70 -9.78
C MET A 21 -8.55 -22.90 -11.30
N PRO A 22 -8.16 -24.09 -11.82
CA PRO A 22 -8.20 -24.35 -13.26
C PRO A 22 -9.59 -24.21 -13.88
N MET A 23 -10.65 -24.60 -13.14
CA MET A 23 -12.03 -24.42 -13.59
C MET A 23 -12.40 -22.94 -13.71
N LEU A 24 -12.11 -22.13 -12.69
CA LEU A 24 -12.37 -20.70 -12.70
C LEU A 24 -11.58 -19.98 -13.81
N ARG A 25 -10.33 -20.38 -14.04
CA ARG A 25 -9.53 -19.83 -15.15
C ARG A 25 -10.11 -20.16 -16.52
N ALA A 26 -10.62 -21.38 -16.72
CA ALA A 26 -11.29 -21.78 -17.96
C ALA A 26 -12.59 -20.98 -18.18
N LEU A 27 -13.38 -20.78 -17.13
CA LEU A 27 -14.57 -19.93 -17.16
C LEU A 27 -14.22 -18.47 -17.52
N MET A 28 -13.19 -17.91 -16.87
CA MET A 28 -12.73 -16.55 -17.12
C MET A 28 -12.31 -16.35 -18.57
N SER A 29 -11.56 -17.30 -19.12
CA SER A 29 -11.09 -17.26 -20.52
C SER A 29 -12.25 -17.40 -21.51
N ALA A 30 -13.17 -18.35 -21.32
CA ALA A 30 -14.29 -18.56 -22.23
C ALA A 30 -15.28 -17.39 -22.28
N ARG A 31 -15.42 -16.65 -21.18
CA ARG A 31 -16.34 -15.52 -21.04
C ARG A 31 -15.64 -14.15 -21.12
N ASN A 32 -14.35 -14.11 -21.44
CA ASN A 32 -13.52 -12.90 -21.47
C ASN A 32 -13.70 -12.03 -20.21
N ILE A 33 -13.78 -12.67 -19.03
CA ILE A 33 -14.10 -11.98 -17.76
C ILE A 33 -12.99 -10.99 -17.40
N ALA A 34 -11.73 -11.37 -17.62
CA ALA A 34 -10.60 -10.51 -17.27
C ALA A 34 -10.59 -9.22 -18.10
N GLU A 35 -10.77 -9.35 -19.42
CA GLU A 35 -10.83 -8.25 -20.37
C GLU A 35 -12.00 -7.31 -20.06
N ASN A 36 -13.19 -7.89 -19.83
CA ASN A 36 -14.40 -7.14 -19.49
C ASN A 36 -14.27 -6.41 -18.14
N LEU A 37 -13.63 -7.04 -17.14
CA LEU A 37 -13.38 -6.40 -15.85
C LEU A 37 -12.39 -5.26 -15.99
N LEU A 38 -11.25 -5.46 -16.65
CA LEU A 38 -10.22 -4.45 -16.84
C LEU A 38 -10.71 -3.21 -17.60
N ALA A 39 -11.71 -3.36 -18.48
CA ALA A 39 -12.36 -2.24 -19.16
C ALA A 39 -13.25 -1.37 -18.25
N THR A 40 -13.52 -1.81 -17.01
CA THR A 40 -14.34 -1.07 -16.04
C THR A 40 -13.50 -0.38 -14.97
N ALA A 41 -14.01 0.71 -14.40
CA ALA A 41 -13.35 1.40 -13.30
C ALA A 41 -13.17 0.46 -12.08
N GLY A 42 -11.96 0.38 -11.54
CA GLY A 42 -11.61 -0.57 -10.46
C GLY A 42 -11.48 -2.03 -10.93
N GLY A 43 -11.45 -2.26 -12.24
CA GLY A 43 -11.35 -3.59 -12.85
C GLY A 43 -10.17 -4.43 -12.40
N GLU A 44 -8.99 -3.81 -12.33
CA GLU A 44 -7.75 -4.45 -11.87
C GLU A 44 -7.91 -5.03 -10.46
N ARG A 45 -8.50 -4.26 -9.53
CA ARG A 45 -8.75 -4.71 -8.15
C ARG A 45 -9.69 -5.89 -8.11
N ARG A 46 -10.84 -5.79 -8.78
CA ARG A 46 -11.84 -6.87 -8.83
C ARG A 46 -11.27 -8.15 -9.44
N LEU A 47 -10.45 -8.02 -10.48
CA LEU A 47 -9.79 -9.15 -11.11
C LEU A 47 -8.81 -9.83 -10.14
N THR A 48 -7.97 -9.06 -9.47
CA THR A 48 -7.02 -9.58 -8.48
C THR A 48 -7.75 -10.22 -7.29
N ASP A 49 -8.84 -9.62 -6.81
CA ASP A 49 -9.65 -10.19 -5.73
C ASP A 49 -10.25 -11.55 -6.14
N ILE A 50 -10.74 -11.69 -7.39
CA ILE A 50 -11.26 -12.96 -7.91
C ILE A 50 -10.15 -14.02 -8.02
N LEU A 51 -8.97 -13.63 -8.49
CA LEU A 51 -7.81 -14.54 -8.57
C LEU A 51 -7.37 -15.00 -7.18
N HIS A 52 -7.32 -14.08 -6.21
CA HIS A 52 -6.97 -14.39 -4.83
C HIS A 52 -8.01 -15.32 -4.18
N ILE A 53 -9.31 -15.07 -4.37
CA ILE A 53 -10.37 -15.98 -3.93
C ILE A 53 -10.18 -17.37 -4.57
N SER A 54 -9.76 -17.44 -5.84
CA SER A 54 -9.51 -18.71 -6.52
C SER A 54 -8.34 -19.49 -5.90
N GLU A 55 -7.30 -18.80 -5.43
CA GLU A 55 -6.17 -19.39 -4.71
C GLU A 55 -6.61 -19.93 -3.34
N LEU A 56 -7.34 -19.12 -2.56
CA LEU A 56 -7.87 -19.54 -1.26
C LEU A 56 -8.80 -20.76 -1.39
N LEU A 57 -9.65 -20.77 -2.42
CA LEU A 57 -10.52 -21.90 -2.71
C LEU A 57 -9.73 -23.15 -3.12
N GLN A 58 -8.62 -22.99 -3.84
CA GLN A 58 -7.76 -24.10 -4.23
C GLN A 58 -7.05 -24.72 -3.03
N GLU A 59 -6.57 -23.87 -2.10
CA GLU A 59 -5.97 -24.32 -0.84
C GLU A 59 -6.99 -25.04 0.04
N ALA A 60 -8.14 -24.41 0.31
CA ALA A 60 -9.21 -25.02 1.09
C ALA A 60 -9.74 -26.31 0.45
N GLY A 61 -9.85 -26.34 -0.88
CA GLY A 61 -10.29 -27.50 -1.64
C GLY A 61 -9.35 -28.70 -1.50
N SER A 62 -8.07 -28.50 -1.18
CA SER A 62 -7.13 -29.61 -0.93
C SER A 62 -7.40 -30.33 0.41
N GLN A 63 -8.09 -29.67 1.34
CA GLN A 63 -8.39 -30.18 2.67
C GLN A 63 -9.83 -30.73 2.78
N LEU A 64 -10.64 -30.53 1.75
CA LEU A 64 -12.07 -30.87 1.75
C LEU A 64 -12.37 -32.00 0.77
N GLU A 65 -13.21 -32.95 1.20
CA GLU A 65 -13.48 -34.18 0.45
C GLU A 65 -14.50 -34.02 -0.70
N SER A 66 -15.20 -32.87 -0.85
CA SER A 66 -16.23 -32.69 -1.88
C SER A 66 -16.38 -31.25 -2.37
N GLU A 67 -16.87 -31.05 -3.62
CA GLU A 67 -17.12 -29.71 -4.16
C GLU A 67 -18.19 -28.96 -3.35
N HIS A 68 -19.22 -29.66 -2.91
CA HIS A 68 -20.26 -29.10 -2.05
C HIS A 68 -19.72 -28.63 -0.69
N ALA A 69 -18.71 -29.32 -0.13
CA ALA A 69 -18.04 -28.86 1.07
C ALA A 69 -17.30 -27.54 0.83
N LEU A 70 -16.63 -27.38 -0.32
CA LEU A 70 -15.96 -26.12 -0.68
C LEU A 70 -16.96 -24.97 -0.87
N VAL A 71 -18.12 -25.22 -1.48
CA VAL A 71 -19.17 -24.20 -1.61
C VAL A 71 -19.71 -23.77 -0.24
N ARG A 72 -19.94 -24.71 0.67
CA ARG A 72 -20.35 -24.39 2.05
C ARG A 72 -19.27 -23.62 2.79
N TRP A 73 -18.01 -24.02 2.64
CA TRP A 73 -16.86 -23.32 3.21
C TRP A 73 -16.82 -21.86 2.75
N LEU A 74 -16.95 -21.62 1.43
CA LEU A 74 -17.00 -20.26 0.88
C LEU A 74 -18.19 -19.47 1.45
N ALA A 75 -19.39 -20.07 1.49
CA ALA A 75 -20.57 -19.41 2.03
C ALA A 75 -20.39 -19.02 3.51
N GLN A 76 -19.76 -19.88 4.31
CA GLN A 76 -19.44 -19.58 5.70
C GLN A 76 -18.46 -18.40 5.80
N HIS A 77 -17.39 -18.40 5.01
CA HIS A 77 -16.42 -17.29 4.99
C HIS A 77 -16.99 -15.97 4.44
N ILE A 78 -18.07 -16.01 3.65
CA ILE A 78 -18.81 -14.82 3.23
C ILE A 78 -19.69 -14.28 4.36
N LEU A 79 -20.35 -15.17 5.12
CA LEU A 79 -21.26 -14.80 6.21
C LEU A 79 -20.50 -14.36 7.47
N GLU A 80 -19.39 -15.03 7.76
CA GLU A 80 -18.52 -14.82 8.92
C GLU A 80 -17.11 -14.53 8.41
N PRO A 81 -16.87 -13.36 7.81
CA PRO A 81 -15.54 -13.00 7.35
C PRO A 81 -14.59 -12.88 8.54
N ASP A 82 -13.39 -13.43 8.39
CA ASP A 82 -12.32 -13.23 9.38
C ASP A 82 -12.06 -11.72 9.54
N SER A 83 -12.02 -11.25 10.78
CA SER A 83 -11.72 -9.84 11.08
C SER A 83 -10.33 -9.44 10.56
N ASN A 84 -9.43 -10.41 10.34
CA ASN A 84 -8.13 -10.21 9.72
C ASN A 84 -8.13 -10.25 8.19
N ALA A 85 -9.26 -10.54 7.51
CA ALA A 85 -9.32 -10.67 6.05
C ALA A 85 -8.88 -9.39 5.30
N SER A 86 -9.12 -8.21 5.89
CA SER A 86 -8.66 -6.92 5.32
C SER A 86 -7.13 -6.81 5.26
N SER A 87 -6.41 -7.52 6.13
CA SER A 87 -4.95 -7.55 6.14
C SER A 87 -4.34 -8.56 5.15
N GLN A 88 -5.16 -9.47 4.63
CA GLN A 88 -4.78 -10.52 3.67
C GLN A 88 -5.02 -10.11 2.22
N GLN A 89 -5.72 -9.00 1.96
CA GLN A 89 -5.89 -8.51 0.60
C GLN A 89 -4.52 -8.16 -0.01
N LEU A 90 -4.19 -8.80 -1.14
CA LEU A 90 -2.99 -8.47 -1.90
C LEU A 90 -2.98 -6.99 -2.28
N ARG A 91 -1.82 -6.35 -2.10
CA ARG A 91 -1.57 -5.02 -2.67
C ARG A 91 -1.26 -5.16 -4.15
N LEU A 92 -1.89 -4.33 -4.98
CA LEU A 92 -1.56 -4.25 -6.39
C LEU A 92 -0.22 -3.54 -6.57
N GLU A 93 0.46 -3.80 -7.70
CA GLU A 93 1.65 -3.01 -8.04
C GLU A 93 1.28 -1.55 -8.36
N SER A 94 0.08 -1.31 -8.90
CA SER A 94 -0.47 0.02 -9.14
C SER A 94 -0.69 0.83 -7.85
N ASP A 95 -0.90 0.16 -6.71
CA ASP A 95 -1.04 0.81 -5.40
C ASP A 95 0.24 1.54 -4.95
N LYS A 96 1.41 1.23 -5.53
CA LYS A 96 2.67 1.92 -5.21
C LYS A 96 2.64 3.41 -5.54
N HIS A 97 1.82 3.81 -6.52
CA HIS A 97 1.69 5.21 -6.95
C HIS A 97 0.52 5.94 -6.27
N LEU A 98 -0.17 5.29 -5.33
CA LEU A 98 -1.29 5.87 -4.59
C LEU A 98 -0.83 6.43 -3.24
N VAL A 99 -1.63 7.35 -2.70
CA VAL A 99 -1.50 7.78 -1.30
C VAL A 99 -1.80 6.59 -0.39
N GLN A 100 -0.82 6.22 0.44
CA GLN A 100 -0.95 5.08 1.34
C GLN A 100 -1.67 5.48 2.63
N ILE A 101 -2.83 4.89 2.88
CA ILE A 101 -3.55 5.03 4.15
C ILE A 101 -3.21 3.82 5.02
N VAL A 102 -2.49 4.06 6.11
CA VAL A 102 -2.05 3.02 7.05
C VAL A 102 -2.38 3.44 8.49
N THR A 103 -2.54 2.45 9.37
CA THR A 103 -2.68 2.71 10.81
C THR A 103 -1.32 3.02 11.44
N ILE A 104 -1.31 3.76 12.56
CA ILE A 104 -0.07 4.09 13.30
C ILE A 104 0.69 2.81 13.71
N HIS A 105 -0.04 1.76 14.11
CA HIS A 105 0.57 0.47 14.45
C HIS A 105 1.29 -0.17 13.26
N LYS A 106 0.68 -0.16 12.07
CA LYS A 106 1.29 -0.70 10.85
C LYS A 106 2.43 0.16 10.30
N SER A 107 2.53 1.43 10.70
CA SER A 107 3.62 2.32 10.28
C SER A 107 4.89 2.19 11.12
N LYS A 108 4.84 1.49 12.26
CA LYS A 108 6.01 1.28 13.13
C LYS A 108 7.16 0.62 12.34
N GLY A 109 8.31 1.28 12.31
CA GLY A 109 9.49 0.83 11.57
C GLY A 109 9.50 1.20 10.08
N LEU A 110 8.45 1.85 9.57
CA LEU A 110 8.38 2.40 8.21
C LEU A 110 8.64 3.91 8.23
N GLU A 111 9.13 4.45 7.12
CA GLU A 111 9.36 5.87 6.93
C GLU A 111 8.68 6.34 5.65
N TYR A 112 8.18 7.57 5.68
CA TYR A 112 7.49 8.18 4.55
C TYR A 112 8.02 9.60 4.32
N PRO A 113 8.21 10.02 3.05
CA PRO A 113 8.65 11.38 2.73
C PRO A 113 7.74 12.45 3.35
N LEU A 114 6.42 12.26 3.21
CA LEU A 114 5.38 13.18 3.69
C LEU A 114 4.35 12.37 4.49
N VAL A 115 3.95 12.85 5.66
CA VAL A 115 2.94 12.19 6.52
C VAL A 115 1.82 13.16 6.87
N TRP A 116 0.58 12.68 6.81
CA TRP A 116 -0.61 13.42 7.21
C TRP A 116 -1.34 12.66 8.32
N LEU A 117 -1.61 13.35 9.43
CA LEU A 117 -2.29 12.83 10.61
C LEU A 117 -3.58 13.64 10.86
N PRO A 118 -4.63 13.43 10.07
CA PRO A 118 -5.81 14.30 10.05
C PRO A 118 -6.65 14.28 11.35
N PHE A 119 -6.55 13.21 12.14
CA PHE A 119 -7.42 12.97 13.31
C PHE A 119 -6.60 12.73 14.59
N ILE A 120 -5.41 13.31 14.69
CA ILE A 120 -4.47 13.02 15.77
C ILE A 120 -4.96 13.50 17.16
N THR A 121 -5.93 14.39 17.20
CA THR A 121 -6.57 14.87 18.44
C THR A 121 -7.74 14.01 18.91
N HIS A 122 -8.10 12.98 18.15
CA HIS A 122 -9.16 12.05 18.56
C HIS A 122 -8.62 11.07 19.61
N PHE A 123 -9.41 10.80 20.64
CA PHE A 123 -9.11 9.84 21.69
C PHE A 123 -10.39 9.14 22.16
N ARG A 124 -10.24 8.00 22.85
CA ARG A 124 -11.35 7.24 23.45
C ARG A 124 -11.10 7.11 24.94
N VAL A 125 -11.96 7.69 25.78
CA VAL A 125 -11.84 7.53 27.23
C VAL A 125 -12.04 6.07 27.62
N GLN A 126 -11.27 5.65 28.62
CA GLN A 126 -11.34 4.31 29.16
C GLN A 126 -12.52 4.20 30.13
N ASP A 127 -13.53 3.41 29.75
CA ASP A 127 -14.73 3.20 30.57
C ASP A 127 -14.60 1.98 31.50
N GLN A 128 -13.57 1.16 31.32
CA GLN A 128 -13.30 -0.04 32.12
C GLN A 128 -12.13 0.20 33.08
N ALA A 129 -12.32 -0.13 34.36
CA ALA A 129 -11.31 -0.04 35.41
C ALA A 129 -10.30 -1.20 35.34
N PHE A 130 -9.63 -1.32 34.19
CA PHE A 130 -8.52 -2.24 33.95
C PHE A 130 -7.22 -1.45 33.87
N TYR A 131 -6.32 -1.69 34.81
CA TYR A 131 -5.06 -0.95 34.96
C TYR A 131 -3.96 -1.86 35.53
N HIS A 132 -2.73 -1.41 35.54
CA HIS A 132 -1.59 -2.06 36.17
C HIS A 132 -1.28 -1.38 37.51
N ASP A 133 -1.17 -2.17 38.57
CA ASP A 133 -0.78 -1.64 39.87
C ASP A 133 0.63 -1.03 39.80
N ARG A 134 0.81 0.17 40.38
CA ARG A 134 2.07 0.91 40.26
C ARG A 134 3.22 0.37 41.12
N HIS A 135 2.92 -0.56 42.03
CA HIS A 135 3.91 -1.18 42.92
C HIS A 135 4.22 -2.62 42.51
N SER A 136 3.19 -3.44 42.25
CA SER A 136 3.35 -4.84 41.84
C SER A 136 3.49 -5.03 40.33
N TYR A 137 3.08 -4.05 39.51
CA TYR A 137 3.00 -4.12 38.04
C TYR A 137 2.08 -5.22 37.50
N GLU A 138 1.20 -5.76 38.34
CA GLU A 138 0.21 -6.75 37.93
C GLU A 138 -1.00 -6.08 37.30
N ALA A 139 -1.62 -6.76 36.33
CA ALA A 139 -2.87 -6.31 35.72
C ALA A 139 -4.04 -6.55 36.68
N VAL A 140 -4.72 -5.47 37.07
CA VAL A 140 -5.86 -5.45 37.98
C VAL A 140 -7.12 -5.07 37.21
N LEU A 141 -8.15 -5.90 37.34
CA LEU A 141 -9.51 -5.56 36.90
C LEU A 141 -10.37 -5.27 38.11
N ASP A 142 -10.71 -4.00 38.31
CA ASP A 142 -11.60 -3.58 39.38
C ASP A 142 -13.06 -3.64 38.93
N LEU A 143 -13.81 -4.59 39.49
CA LEU A 143 -15.24 -4.77 39.20
C LEU A 143 -16.12 -3.71 39.88
N SER A 144 -15.61 -3.02 40.91
CA SER A 144 -16.35 -2.01 41.65
C SER A 144 -16.41 -0.65 40.96
N HIS A 145 -15.63 -0.46 39.88
CA HIS A 145 -15.52 0.81 39.14
C HIS A 145 -15.19 1.99 40.06
N ALA A 146 -14.25 1.79 41.00
CA ALA A 146 -13.78 2.87 41.85
C ALA A 146 -13.17 4.01 41.01
N GLU A 147 -13.43 5.26 41.40
CA GLU A 147 -12.96 6.43 40.66
C GLU A 147 -11.42 6.44 40.53
N GLU A 148 -10.71 5.96 41.55
CA GLU A 148 -9.25 5.84 41.54
C GLU A 148 -8.76 4.83 40.48
N SER A 149 -9.40 3.67 40.39
CA SER A 149 -9.09 2.64 39.39
C SER A 149 -9.32 3.14 37.96
N ILE A 150 -10.40 3.89 37.74
CA ILE A 150 -10.70 4.51 36.44
C ILE A 150 -9.63 5.56 36.11
N ALA A 151 -9.22 6.39 37.07
CA ALA A 151 -8.18 7.39 36.87
C ALA A 151 -6.82 6.76 36.52
N LEU A 152 -6.48 5.62 37.12
CA LEU A 152 -5.28 4.84 36.77
C LEU A 152 -5.37 4.30 35.35
N ALA A 153 -6.51 3.69 34.97
CA ALA A 153 -6.73 3.17 33.63
C ALA A 153 -6.68 4.28 32.55
N GLU A 154 -7.24 5.45 32.84
CA GLU A 154 -7.19 6.61 31.94
C GLU A 154 -5.77 7.18 31.81
N ALA A 155 -4.98 7.16 32.90
CA ALA A 155 -3.57 7.55 32.85
C ALA A 155 -2.74 6.59 31.97
N GLU A 156 -3.01 5.28 32.02
CA GLU A 156 -2.37 4.30 31.15
C GLU A 156 -2.76 4.46 29.68
N ARG A 157 -4.05 4.68 29.42
CA ARG A 157 -4.54 4.98 28.07
C ARG A 157 -3.84 6.21 27.49
N LEU A 158 -3.78 7.30 28.24
CA LEU A 158 -3.08 8.51 27.82
C LEU A 158 -1.58 8.25 27.60
N ALA A 159 -0.93 7.46 28.46
CA ALA A 159 0.47 7.10 28.29
C ALA A 159 0.69 6.34 26.99
N GLU A 160 -0.22 5.44 26.60
CA GLU A 160 -0.15 4.75 25.32
C GLU A 160 -0.41 5.67 24.12
N ASP A 161 -1.42 6.54 24.19
CA ASP A 161 -1.68 7.53 23.14
C ASP A 161 -0.48 8.46 22.91
N LEU A 162 0.29 8.81 23.96
CA LEU A 162 1.54 9.56 23.83
C LEU A 162 2.62 8.75 23.09
N ARG A 163 2.73 7.44 23.34
CA ARG A 163 3.64 6.57 22.58
C ARG A 163 3.21 6.48 21.11
N LEU A 164 1.91 6.35 20.84
CA LEU A 164 1.37 6.34 19.49
C LEU A 164 1.60 7.66 18.76
N LEU A 165 1.43 8.79 19.45
CA LEU A 165 1.76 10.11 18.90
C LEU A 165 3.23 10.20 18.52
N TYR A 166 4.14 9.73 19.40
CA TYR A 166 5.58 9.68 19.10
C TYR A 166 5.88 8.82 17.88
N VAL A 167 5.29 7.61 17.80
CA VAL A 167 5.45 6.75 16.62
C VAL A 167 4.96 7.46 15.37
N ALA A 168 3.78 8.08 15.41
CA ALA A 168 3.17 8.75 14.27
C ALA A 168 4.00 9.94 13.76
N LEU A 169 4.47 10.80 14.66
CA LEU A 169 5.29 11.98 14.31
C LEU A 169 6.63 11.58 13.69
N THR A 170 7.26 10.52 14.22
CA THR A 170 8.58 10.05 13.76
C THR A 170 8.54 9.25 12.45
N ARG A 171 7.39 9.14 11.79
CA ARG A 171 7.31 8.46 10.48
C ARG A 171 7.69 9.38 9.31
N ALA A 172 7.63 10.70 9.49
CA ALA A 172 7.91 11.68 8.45
C ALA A 172 9.40 11.95 8.32
N VAL A 173 9.88 12.04 7.07
CA VAL A 173 11.25 12.46 6.74
C VAL A 173 11.33 13.96 6.49
N TRP A 174 10.45 14.48 5.61
CA TRP A 174 10.52 15.89 5.18
C TRP A 174 9.41 16.75 5.76
N HIS A 175 8.21 16.21 5.91
CA HIS A 175 7.05 16.98 6.34
C HIS A 175 6.02 16.13 7.07
N CYS A 176 5.50 16.67 8.18
CA CYS A 176 4.40 16.10 8.94
C CYS A 176 3.29 17.16 9.10
N SER A 177 2.08 16.82 8.66
CA SER A 177 0.88 17.64 8.82
C SER A 177 -0.05 17.05 9.87
N LEU A 178 -0.45 17.85 10.86
CA LEU A 178 -1.31 17.45 11.97
C LEU A 178 -2.68 18.16 11.86
N GLY A 179 -3.76 17.39 11.84
CA GLY A 179 -5.11 17.92 11.92
C GLY A 179 -5.52 18.15 13.37
N VAL A 180 -5.71 19.42 13.74
CA VAL A 180 -6.11 19.83 15.10
C VAL A 180 -7.43 20.59 15.02
N ALA A 181 -8.41 20.16 15.81
CA ALA A 181 -9.72 20.81 15.90
C ALA A 181 -10.17 20.93 17.36
N PRO A 182 -10.88 22.00 17.75
CA PRO A 182 -11.46 22.18 19.07
C PRO A 182 -12.69 21.28 19.26
N LEU A 183 -12.45 19.97 19.44
CA LEU A 183 -13.50 18.95 19.55
C LEU A 183 -14.09 18.89 20.96
N VAL A 184 -15.40 18.63 21.03
CA VAL A 184 -16.15 18.35 22.27
C VAL A 184 -16.83 16.99 22.10
N ARG A 185 -16.63 16.06 23.04
CA ARG A 185 -17.14 14.67 22.95
C ARG A 185 -18.65 14.57 23.13
N ARG A 186 -19.24 15.42 23.98
CA ARG A 186 -20.69 15.48 24.22
C ARG A 186 -21.20 16.84 23.77
N ARG A 187 -22.40 16.88 23.16
CA ARG A 187 -23.16 18.14 23.04
C ARG A 187 -23.48 18.62 24.45
N SER A 188 -22.57 19.40 25.01
CA SER A 188 -22.71 20.05 26.30
C SER A 188 -23.13 21.49 26.06
N ASP A 189 -24.10 21.98 26.82
CA ASP A 189 -24.47 23.40 26.86
C ASP A 189 -23.37 24.29 27.47
N LYS A 190 -22.25 23.70 27.95
CA LYS A 190 -21.09 24.46 28.43
C LYS A 190 -20.45 25.21 27.26
N LYS A 191 -20.72 26.52 27.21
CA LYS A 191 -20.05 27.46 26.30
C LYS A 191 -18.56 27.53 26.65
N GLY A 192 -17.70 27.14 25.71
CA GLY A 192 -16.29 27.55 25.70
C GLY A 192 -15.30 26.39 25.64
N GLU A 193 -15.32 25.49 26.62
CA GLU A 193 -14.22 24.53 26.84
C GLU A 193 -14.27 23.31 25.90
N THR A 194 -13.10 22.87 25.46
CA THR A 194 -12.90 21.71 24.57
C THR A 194 -12.30 20.52 25.33
N ASP A 195 -12.59 19.30 24.86
CA ASP A 195 -12.06 18.06 25.45
C ASP A 195 -10.67 17.70 24.89
N VAL A 196 -10.07 18.55 24.06
CA VAL A 196 -8.79 18.30 23.38
C VAL A 196 -7.66 18.04 24.37
N HIS A 197 -7.68 18.67 25.53
CA HIS A 197 -6.68 18.54 26.61
C HIS A 197 -6.53 17.10 27.15
N GLN A 198 -7.50 16.22 26.88
CA GLN A 198 -7.49 14.80 27.24
C GLN A 198 -6.84 13.91 26.17
N SER A 199 -6.70 14.42 24.94
CA SER A 199 -5.92 13.74 23.89
C SER A 199 -4.42 13.84 24.16
N ALA A 200 -3.61 12.91 23.61
CA ALA A 200 -2.16 12.98 23.78
C ALA A 200 -1.56 14.30 23.27
N LEU A 201 -1.93 14.73 22.07
CA LEU A 201 -1.43 16.00 21.51
C LEU A 201 -1.93 17.19 22.34
N GLY A 202 -3.23 17.25 22.63
CA GLY A 202 -3.81 18.36 23.38
C GLY A 202 -3.27 18.46 24.81
N ARG A 203 -2.96 17.33 25.47
CA ARG A 203 -2.31 17.36 26.78
C ARG A 203 -0.91 17.98 26.75
N LEU A 204 -0.13 17.76 25.68
CA LEU A 204 1.17 18.41 25.51
C LEU A 204 1.02 19.91 25.21
N LEU A 205 0.04 20.29 24.39
CA LEU A 205 -0.22 21.69 24.03
C LEU A 205 -0.77 22.52 25.20
N GLN A 206 -1.78 22.00 25.89
CA GLN A 206 -2.57 22.70 26.91
C GLN A 206 -2.12 22.35 28.34
N LYS A 207 -1.04 21.56 28.49
CA LYS A 207 -0.53 21.06 29.78
C LYS A 207 -1.57 20.29 30.60
N GLY A 208 -2.58 19.73 29.92
CA GLY A 208 -3.69 19.01 30.54
C GLY A 208 -4.81 19.89 31.10
N GLU A 209 -4.76 21.21 30.89
CA GLU A 209 -5.82 22.12 31.33
C GLU A 209 -6.88 22.28 30.23
N PRO A 210 -8.18 22.31 30.57
CA PRO A 210 -9.24 22.58 29.61
C PRO A 210 -9.14 24.02 29.11
N MET A 211 -9.20 24.21 27.79
CA MET A 211 -9.25 25.55 27.19
C MET A 211 -10.28 25.59 26.06
N ASP A 212 -10.68 26.80 25.71
CA ASP A 212 -11.52 27.07 24.55
C ASP A 212 -10.73 27.03 23.23
N ALA A 213 -11.44 27.24 22.12
CA ALA A 213 -10.83 27.23 20.80
C ALA A 213 -9.74 28.32 20.63
N ALA A 214 -9.93 29.48 21.26
CA ALA A 214 -8.96 30.57 21.22
C ALA A 214 -7.70 30.22 22.02
N GLY A 215 -7.85 29.66 23.23
CA GLY A 215 -6.75 29.20 24.06
C GLY A 215 -5.96 28.07 23.40
N LEU A 216 -6.64 27.06 22.84
CA LEU A 216 -5.98 25.99 22.07
C LEU A 216 -5.15 26.57 20.92
N ARG A 217 -5.69 27.54 20.18
CA ARG A 217 -4.97 28.20 19.10
C ARG A 217 -3.74 28.96 19.60
N ALA A 218 -3.87 29.71 20.69
CA ALA A 218 -2.75 30.41 21.30
C ALA A 218 -1.63 29.44 21.73
N CYS A 219 -1.97 28.26 22.26
CA CYS A 219 -0.98 27.22 22.58
C CYS A 219 -0.23 26.70 21.34
N ILE A 220 -0.93 26.54 20.21
CA ILE A 220 -0.31 26.09 18.94
C ILE A 220 0.57 27.20 18.36
N GLU A 221 0.09 28.45 18.38
CA GLU A 221 0.85 29.62 17.90
C GLU A 221 2.11 29.84 18.73
N ALA A 222 2.08 29.56 20.04
CA ALA A 222 3.25 29.63 20.90
C ALA A 222 4.33 28.58 20.59
N LEU A 223 3.99 27.51 19.86
CA LEU A 223 4.94 26.49 19.38
C LEU A 223 5.43 26.75 17.96
N CYS A 224 4.85 27.73 17.27
CA CYS A 224 5.26 28.03 15.90
C CYS A 224 6.61 28.74 15.88
N ASP A 225 7.48 28.28 14.99
CA ASP A 225 8.80 28.82 14.72
C ASP A 225 9.09 28.77 13.21
N GLU A 226 10.36 28.69 12.80
CA GLU A 226 10.73 28.57 11.38
C GLU A 226 10.31 27.21 10.78
N ASP A 227 10.22 26.16 11.59
CA ASP A 227 9.95 24.78 11.17
C ASP A 227 8.47 24.38 11.38
N ILE A 228 7.79 24.99 12.35
CA ILE A 228 6.40 24.70 12.71
C ILE A 228 5.48 25.85 12.30
N VAL A 229 4.54 25.57 11.39
CA VAL A 229 3.58 26.56 10.88
C VAL A 229 2.15 26.17 11.23
N CYS A 230 1.45 27.04 11.96
CA CYS A 230 0.01 26.93 12.13
C CYS A 230 -0.74 27.55 10.94
N ARG A 231 -1.63 26.78 10.31
CA ARG A 231 -2.54 27.26 9.26
C ARG A 231 -3.97 26.91 9.65
N THR A 232 -4.86 27.89 9.51
CA THR A 232 -6.29 27.62 9.50
C THR A 232 -6.69 27.26 8.08
N PRO A 233 -7.32 26.11 7.84
CA PRO A 233 -7.83 25.80 6.52
C PRO A 233 -8.83 26.90 6.10
N GLY A 234 -8.70 27.36 4.86
CA GLY A 234 -9.64 28.33 4.27
C GLY A 234 -11.01 27.68 4.00
N ASN A 235 -11.87 28.40 3.28
CA ASN A 235 -13.13 27.82 2.80
C ASN A 235 -12.82 26.57 1.97
N THR A 236 -13.53 25.48 2.27
CA THR A 236 -13.44 24.24 1.49
C THR A 236 -13.96 24.53 0.09
N ASP A 237 -13.07 24.47 -0.89
CA ASP A 237 -13.48 24.28 -2.26
C ASP A 237 -13.93 22.81 -2.40
N ASN A 238 -15.21 22.61 -2.69
CA ASN A 238 -15.76 21.27 -2.92
C ASN A 238 -15.49 20.80 -4.36
N ASP A 239 -14.81 21.61 -5.16
CA ASP A 239 -14.35 21.19 -6.47
C ASP A 239 -13.39 20.03 -6.32
N ARG A 240 -13.76 18.90 -6.95
CA ARG A 240 -12.91 17.73 -6.99
C ARG A 240 -11.60 18.13 -7.65
N TRP A 241 -10.49 18.01 -6.92
CA TRP A 241 -9.17 18.25 -7.50
C TRP A 241 -9.00 17.40 -8.75
N GLN A 242 -8.81 18.07 -9.89
CA GLN A 242 -8.54 17.43 -11.16
C GLN A 242 -7.03 17.39 -11.34
N ILE A 243 -6.48 16.20 -11.56
CA ILE A 243 -5.12 16.07 -12.08
C ILE A 243 -5.09 16.91 -13.35
N ALA A 244 -4.22 17.92 -13.39
CA ALA A 244 -3.94 18.62 -14.63
C ALA A 244 -3.54 17.54 -15.63
N ALA A 245 -4.39 17.32 -16.65
CA ALA A 245 -4.16 16.26 -17.62
C ALA A 245 -2.73 16.40 -18.10
N ALA A 246 -1.88 15.42 -17.76
CA ALA A 246 -0.54 15.38 -18.30
C ALA A 246 -0.73 15.43 -19.80
N SER A 247 -0.21 16.49 -20.44
CA SER A 247 -0.20 16.56 -21.89
C SER A 247 0.70 15.43 -22.36
N HIS A 248 0.11 14.25 -22.55
CA HIS A 248 0.79 13.18 -23.22
C HIS A 248 1.00 13.69 -24.63
N ALA A 249 2.22 14.16 -24.92
CA ALA A 249 2.64 14.38 -26.29
C ALA A 249 2.33 13.09 -27.04
N GLU A 250 1.66 13.20 -28.19
CA GLU A 250 1.35 12.04 -29.02
C GLU A 250 2.64 11.27 -29.29
N LEU A 251 2.78 10.14 -28.60
CA LEU A 251 3.94 9.27 -28.75
C LEU A 251 3.78 8.56 -30.09
N SER A 252 4.42 9.07 -31.13
CA SER A 252 4.53 8.34 -32.39
C SER A 252 5.63 7.28 -32.26
N ALA A 253 5.31 6.03 -32.60
CA ALA A 253 6.34 5.02 -32.78
C ALA A 253 7.39 5.52 -33.79
N ARG A 254 8.67 5.47 -33.41
CA ARG A 254 9.76 5.91 -34.28
C ARG A 254 9.76 5.01 -35.53
N THR A 255 9.48 5.59 -36.69
CA THR A 255 9.38 4.83 -37.93
C THR A 255 10.76 4.30 -38.30
N LEU A 256 10.87 2.99 -38.51
CA LEU A 256 12.12 2.36 -38.91
C LEU A 256 12.49 2.83 -40.33
N GLN A 257 13.39 3.80 -40.43
CA GLN A 257 13.84 4.35 -41.71
C GLN A 257 14.91 3.49 -42.41
N ARG A 258 15.50 2.50 -41.72
CA ARG A 258 16.45 1.59 -42.35
C ARG A 258 15.73 0.44 -43.03
N LEU A 259 16.17 0.08 -44.24
CA LEU A 259 15.87 -1.24 -44.79
C LEU A 259 16.59 -2.28 -43.93
N LEU A 260 15.84 -3.24 -43.39
CA LEU A 260 16.43 -4.47 -42.87
C LEU A 260 16.83 -5.33 -44.06
N TYR A 261 18.13 -5.44 -44.30
CA TYR A 261 18.65 -6.42 -45.24
C TYR A 261 18.76 -7.75 -44.50
N ASP A 262 17.93 -8.71 -44.93
CA ASP A 262 17.96 -10.06 -44.40
C ASP A 262 19.09 -10.84 -45.10
N SER A 263 20.33 -10.63 -44.64
CA SER A 263 21.52 -11.30 -45.16
C SER A 263 21.89 -12.54 -44.34
N TRP A 264 20.93 -13.15 -43.65
CA TRP A 264 21.16 -14.46 -43.05
C TRP A 264 21.37 -15.48 -44.18
N ARG A 265 22.45 -16.24 -44.08
CA ARG A 265 22.73 -17.36 -44.96
C ARG A 265 23.11 -18.54 -44.08
N VAL A 266 22.47 -19.67 -44.32
CA VAL A 266 22.90 -20.94 -43.77
C VAL A 266 23.98 -21.49 -44.69
N THR A 267 25.23 -21.51 -44.24
CA THR A 267 26.33 -22.12 -44.98
C THR A 267 26.52 -23.57 -44.57
N SER A 268 26.53 -24.48 -45.55
CA SER A 268 26.96 -25.86 -45.34
C SER A 268 28.48 -25.93 -45.19
N TYR A 269 28.98 -26.94 -44.49
CA TYR A 269 30.42 -27.16 -44.22
C TYR A 269 31.26 -27.19 -45.52
N SER A 270 30.68 -27.69 -46.62
CA SER A 270 31.30 -27.72 -47.94
C SER A 270 31.45 -26.33 -48.60
N GLY A 271 30.57 -25.37 -48.27
CA GLY A 271 30.68 -23.98 -48.74
C GLY A 271 31.80 -23.18 -48.06
N LEU A 272 32.23 -23.59 -46.87
CA LEU A 272 33.33 -22.97 -46.13
C LEU A 272 34.71 -23.32 -46.73
N GLN A 273 34.86 -24.53 -47.28
CA GLN A 273 36.13 -25.03 -47.82
C GLN A 273 36.48 -24.47 -49.21
N GLN A 274 35.50 -24.02 -49.99
CA GLN A 274 35.74 -23.53 -51.37
C GLN A 274 36.18 -22.06 -51.44
N ARG A 275 36.06 -21.28 -50.36
CA ARG A 275 36.50 -19.88 -50.32
C ARG A 275 37.70 -19.75 -49.38
N GLY A 276 38.89 -19.93 -49.96
CA GLY A 276 40.17 -19.85 -49.27
C GLY A 276 40.38 -18.52 -48.52
N HIS A 277 40.71 -18.66 -47.23
CA HIS A 277 41.58 -17.87 -46.36
C HIS A 277 41.62 -16.33 -46.32
N SER A 278 40.95 -15.53 -47.16
CA SER A 278 41.07 -14.07 -47.06
C SER A 278 39.81 -13.31 -46.61
N VAL A 279 38.61 -13.90 -46.65
CA VAL A 279 37.36 -13.20 -46.27
C VAL A 279 36.93 -13.52 -44.83
N ALA A 280 37.52 -14.53 -44.19
CA ALA A 280 37.14 -14.95 -42.84
C ALA A 280 37.57 -13.95 -41.74
N GLN A 281 38.51 -13.04 -42.01
CA GLN A 281 38.91 -12.00 -41.06
C GLN A 281 38.04 -10.74 -41.13
N ASP A 282 37.41 -10.45 -42.28
CA ASP A 282 36.52 -9.30 -42.45
C ASP A 282 35.06 -9.57 -42.01
N LEU A 283 34.72 -10.82 -41.72
CA LEU A 283 33.35 -11.26 -41.37
C LEU A 283 33.16 -11.56 -39.88
N ILE A 284 34.15 -11.28 -39.04
CA ILE A 284 34.00 -11.36 -37.59
C ILE A 284 33.31 -10.06 -37.15
N PRO A 285 32.05 -10.08 -36.68
CA PRO A 285 31.52 -8.92 -35.97
C PRO A 285 32.49 -8.70 -34.82
N ARG A 286 33.02 -7.48 -34.64
CA ARG A 286 33.80 -7.12 -33.45
C ARG A 286 33.02 -7.63 -32.24
N LEU A 287 33.46 -8.76 -31.70
CA LEU A 287 33.03 -9.25 -30.41
C LEU A 287 33.33 -8.08 -29.46
N ASP A 288 32.32 -7.68 -28.71
CA ASP A 288 32.49 -6.79 -27.57
C ASP A 288 33.51 -7.46 -26.65
N ILE A 289 34.77 -7.05 -26.79
CA ILE A 289 35.82 -7.31 -25.82
C ILE A 289 35.88 -6.07 -24.94
N ASP A 290 34.80 -5.81 -24.22
CA ASP A 290 34.78 -4.89 -23.08
C ASP A 290 34.83 -5.73 -21.80
N ALA A 291 35.98 -6.38 -21.62
CA ALA A 291 36.37 -7.01 -20.37
C ALA A 291 37.88 -6.86 -20.17
N ALA A 292 38.39 -5.62 -20.22
CA ALA A 292 39.67 -5.22 -19.61
C ALA A 292 39.88 -3.71 -19.84
N GLY A 293 39.31 -2.88 -18.98
CA GLY A 293 39.57 -1.45 -18.97
C GLY A 293 38.98 -0.83 -17.72
N VAL A 294 39.77 -0.69 -16.66
CA VAL A 294 39.45 0.21 -15.55
C VAL A 294 39.56 1.62 -16.12
N GLY A 295 38.46 2.10 -16.72
CA GLY A 295 38.30 3.49 -17.10
C GLY A 295 38.10 4.33 -15.84
N GLU A 296 38.80 5.46 -15.78
CA GLU A 296 38.67 6.44 -14.71
C GLU A 296 37.20 6.74 -14.41
N ALA A 297 36.85 6.70 -13.13
CA ALA A 297 35.51 7.03 -12.65
C ALA A 297 35.15 8.44 -13.12
N ALA A 298 34.18 8.54 -14.03
CA ALA A 298 33.55 9.81 -14.34
C ALA A 298 32.99 10.41 -13.05
N GLU A 299 33.34 11.66 -12.75
CA GLU A 299 32.82 12.40 -11.60
C GLU A 299 31.29 12.26 -11.55
N ALA A 300 30.79 11.78 -10.40
CA ALA A 300 29.36 11.72 -10.14
C ALA A 300 28.79 13.14 -10.28
N PRO A 301 27.76 13.36 -11.12
CA PRO A 301 27.18 14.69 -11.27
C PRO A 301 26.60 15.16 -9.93
N ALA A 302 26.90 16.39 -9.54
CA ALA A 302 26.34 17.01 -8.35
C ALA A 302 24.80 17.00 -8.43
N MET A 303 24.17 16.27 -7.51
CA MET A 303 22.73 16.07 -7.45
C MET A 303 22.04 17.39 -7.08
N THR A 304 21.35 17.99 -8.04
CA THR A 304 20.48 19.16 -7.82
C THR A 304 19.02 18.70 -7.82
N PRO A 305 18.07 19.46 -7.22
CA PRO A 305 16.65 19.10 -7.10
C PRO A 305 15.91 18.80 -8.42
N HIS A 306 16.54 19.05 -9.57
CA HIS A 306 15.99 18.83 -10.90
C HIS A 306 16.63 17.63 -11.65
N HIS A 307 17.56 16.89 -11.04
CA HIS A 307 18.17 15.69 -11.60
C HIS A 307 17.71 14.44 -10.83
N PHE A 308 16.71 13.73 -11.37
CA PHE A 308 16.34 12.40 -10.88
C PHE A 308 17.06 11.32 -11.72
N PRO A 309 17.79 10.38 -11.10
CA PRO A 309 18.38 9.26 -11.82
C PRO A 309 17.27 8.35 -12.34
N ARG A 310 17.38 7.93 -13.60
CA ARG A 310 16.49 6.94 -14.19
C ARG A 310 16.65 5.62 -13.42
N GLY A 311 15.53 5.04 -12.99
CA GLY A 311 15.50 3.77 -12.28
C GLY A 311 16.23 2.66 -13.05
N ALA A 312 16.80 1.73 -12.30
CA ALA A 312 17.57 0.60 -12.83
C ALA A 312 16.78 -0.20 -13.88
N SER A 313 17.44 -0.55 -14.98
CA SER A 313 16.94 -1.49 -15.98
C SER A 313 16.69 -2.87 -15.34
N PRO A 314 15.57 -3.53 -15.64
CA PRO A 314 15.16 -4.76 -14.96
C PRO A 314 15.84 -5.99 -15.55
N GLU A 315 17.14 -6.12 -15.35
CA GLU A 315 17.86 -7.37 -15.53
C GLU A 315 18.93 -7.40 -14.43
N HIS A 316 18.87 -8.38 -13.53
CA HIS A 316 19.89 -8.92 -12.61
C HIS A 316 19.17 -9.51 -11.38
N PHE A 317 18.47 -10.63 -11.61
CA PHE A 317 18.26 -11.64 -10.58
C PHE A 317 19.54 -12.48 -10.49
N CYS A 318 20.23 -12.49 -9.36
CA CYS A 318 21.14 -13.58 -9.01
C CYS A 318 21.12 -13.88 -7.50
N THR A 319 20.84 -15.15 -7.26
CA THR A 319 20.98 -16.01 -6.08
C THR A 319 22.32 -15.98 -5.33
N ALA A 320 22.20 -16.21 -4.02
CA ALA A 320 23.13 -16.89 -3.09
C ALA A 320 24.49 -16.25 -2.76
N CYS A 321 24.65 -15.81 -1.50
CA CYS A 321 25.17 -16.63 -0.39
C CYS A 321 24.54 -16.14 0.93
#